data_AF-A0A2D4LW87-F1
#
_entry.id   AF-A0A2D4LW87-F1
#
_cell.length_a   1.000
_cell.length_b   1.000
_cell.length_c   1.000
_cell.angle_alpha   90.00
_cell.angle_beta   90.00
_cell.angle_gamma   90.00
#
_symmetry.space_group_name_H-M   'P 1'
#
loop_
_entity.id
_entity.type
_entity.pdbx_description
1 polymer ?
#
loop_
_entity_poly.entity_id
_entity_poly.type
_entity_poly.pdbx_seq_one_letter_code
_entity_poly.pdbx_strand_id
1 'polypeptide(L)'
;RPIPRASCECYTVLYNGNVWVQEKWSEALSKKMAVPLGKNIYFGLQTLCNNTVEGELFKIPLEQNGTAETGATNVSCICHNMEWMACSWKRGRQAPRDTNYHLSFWHDNLEERQRCTNHSVDGDTFRCVFPINCSGERTLVLSVRSDSEDIQPVCVLTKEGTGKYDYPIKLHPPTNLKVEWVGTLYLSWNASSSWNGICYQVETNGITKEPIEDDTRVPLNLEPKKYHILRVRAVLGKIASGCKEVRGLWSEWSKPTDWDEREEFEALHIILFITIPLCAAVLTIILLVYLKRIQLLIFPIIPDPEKVLKRMFEDQREEYLPFEYPSEFIKPNTIKTDYKMS
;
A
#
# COMPACT_ATOMS: atom_id res chain seq x y z
N ARG A 1 -28.41 -46.55 -55.43
CA ARG A 1 -27.64 -45.60 -54.59
C ARG A 1 -28.54 -45.22 -53.42
N PRO A 2 -28.16 -45.49 -52.16
CA PRO A 2 -28.93 -45.00 -51.04
C PRO A 2 -28.80 -43.47 -51.01
N ILE A 3 -29.94 -42.79 -50.92
CA ILE A 3 -30.04 -41.34 -50.70
C ILE A 3 -29.32 -41.05 -49.37
N PRO A 4 -28.47 -40.01 -49.26
CA PRO A 4 -27.83 -39.69 -47.99
C PRO A 4 -28.95 -39.41 -46.97
N ARG A 5 -28.94 -40.12 -45.84
CA ARG A 5 -29.80 -39.80 -44.70
C ARG A 5 -29.55 -38.33 -44.36
N ALA A 6 -30.55 -37.48 -44.56
CA ALA A 6 -30.49 -36.09 -44.13
C ALA A 6 -30.23 -36.08 -42.62
N SER A 7 -29.06 -35.57 -42.20
CA SER A 7 -28.78 -35.38 -40.79
C SER A 7 -29.49 -34.12 -40.35
N CYS A 8 -30.66 -34.27 -39.73
CA CYS A 8 -31.31 -33.18 -39.04
C CYS A 8 -30.56 -32.90 -37.73
N GLU A 9 -30.29 -31.64 -37.44
CA GLU A 9 -29.71 -31.21 -36.18
C GLU A 9 -30.76 -30.49 -35.34
N CYS A 10 -30.88 -30.88 -34.07
CA CYS A 10 -31.77 -30.24 -33.13
C CYS A 10 -31.03 -29.12 -32.38
N TYR A 11 -31.72 -28.01 -32.19
CA TYR A 11 -31.25 -26.82 -31.51
C TYR A 11 -32.28 -26.40 -30.46
N THR A 12 -31.79 -25.92 -29.33
CA THR A 12 -32.61 -25.20 -28.35
C THR A 12 -32.46 -23.71 -28.62
N VAL A 13 -33.59 -23.00 -28.62
CA VAL A 13 -33.63 -21.55 -28.84
C VAL A 13 -34.20 -20.88 -27.62
N LEU A 14 -33.47 -19.88 -27.14
CA LEU A 14 -33.84 -19.08 -25.97
C LEU A 14 -33.67 -17.61 -26.29
N TYR A 15 -34.73 -16.83 -26.05
CA TYR A 15 -34.72 -15.39 -26.17
C TYR A 15 -35.20 -14.74 -24.86
N ASN A 16 -34.34 -13.92 -24.27
CA ASN A 16 -34.61 -13.19 -23.02
C ASN A 16 -35.05 -11.74 -23.24
N GLY A 17 -35.48 -11.39 -24.45
CA GLY A 17 -35.86 -10.02 -24.82
C GLY A 17 -34.71 -9.10 -25.23
N ASN A 18 -33.47 -9.57 -25.16
CA ASN A 18 -32.25 -8.86 -25.62
C ASN A 18 -31.34 -9.77 -26.46
N VAL A 19 -31.10 -11.00 -25.99
CA VAL A 19 -30.13 -11.93 -26.56
C VAL A 19 -30.86 -13.17 -27.07
N TRP A 20 -30.58 -13.51 -28.33
CA TRP A 20 -30.96 -14.79 -28.93
C TRP A 20 -29.81 -15.78 -28.75
N VAL A 21 -30.08 -16.86 -28.03
CA VAL A 21 -29.13 -17.96 -27.85
C VAL A 21 -29.68 -19.18 -28.57
N GLN A 22 -28.91 -19.68 -29.53
CA GLN A 22 -29.17 -20.93 -30.23
C GLN A 22 -28.01 -21.87 -29.94
N GLU A 23 -28.31 -22.99 -29.28
CA GLU A 23 -27.32 -24.00 -28.93
C GLU A 23 -27.78 -25.35 -29.46
N LYS A 24 -26.82 -26.18 -29.87
CA LYS A 24 -27.11 -27.57 -30.23
C LYS A 24 -27.78 -28.25 -29.04
N TRP A 25 -28.80 -29.05 -29.33
CA TRP A 25 -29.55 -29.75 -28.30
C TRP A 25 -28.59 -30.57 -27.43
N SER A 26 -28.83 -30.53 -26.12
CA SER A 26 -28.05 -31.26 -25.13
C SER A 26 -28.97 -32.09 -24.26
N GLU A 27 -28.45 -33.17 -23.69
CA GLU A 27 -29.19 -34.06 -22.77
C GLU A 27 -29.46 -33.42 -21.40
N ALA A 28 -29.01 -32.18 -21.16
CA ALA A 28 -29.22 -31.50 -19.90
C ALA A 28 -30.71 -31.24 -19.64
N LEU A 29 -31.22 -31.76 -18.53
CA LEU A 29 -32.64 -31.67 -18.16
C LEU A 29 -33.08 -30.29 -17.66
N SER A 30 -32.14 -29.38 -17.39
CA SER A 30 -32.46 -28.03 -16.92
C SER A 30 -31.42 -27.01 -17.39
N LYS A 31 -31.87 -25.78 -17.64
CA LYS A 31 -31.00 -24.64 -17.97
C LYS A 31 -31.39 -23.45 -17.11
N LYS A 32 -30.39 -22.84 -16.46
CA LYS A 32 -30.57 -21.60 -15.70
C LYS A 32 -30.24 -20.43 -16.64
N MET A 33 -31.11 -19.43 -16.64
CA MET A 33 -30.86 -18.19 -17.37
C MET A 33 -31.40 -17.00 -16.61
N ALA A 34 -30.74 -15.86 -16.79
CA ALA A 34 -31.16 -14.62 -16.18
C ALA A 34 -31.97 -13.79 -17.20
N VAL A 35 -33.12 -13.28 -16.76
CA VAL A 35 -34.07 -12.58 -17.63
C VAL A 35 -34.58 -11.30 -16.96
N PRO A 36 -34.60 -10.16 -17.68
CA PRO A 36 -35.22 -8.95 -17.17
C PRO A 36 -36.74 -9.11 -17.02
N LEU A 37 -37.30 -8.56 -15.95
CA LEU A 37 -38.77 -8.50 -15.76
C LEU A 37 -39.41 -7.54 -16.76
N GLY A 38 -40.71 -7.72 -17.02
CA GLY A 38 -41.48 -6.89 -17.96
C GLY A 38 -41.25 -7.23 -19.43
N LYS A 39 -40.50 -8.30 -19.72
CA LYS A 39 -40.28 -8.82 -21.07
C LYS A 39 -40.84 -10.23 -21.21
N ASN A 40 -41.15 -10.60 -22.45
CA ASN A 40 -41.53 -11.97 -22.76
C ASN A 40 -40.26 -12.82 -22.95
N ILE A 41 -40.24 -13.99 -22.33
CA ILE A 41 -39.28 -15.05 -22.67
C ILE A 41 -39.87 -15.86 -23.82
N TYR A 42 -39.01 -16.27 -24.74
CA TYR A 42 -39.33 -17.27 -25.72
C TYR A 42 -38.36 -18.43 -25.56
N PHE A 43 -38.89 -19.65 -25.44
CA PHE A 43 -38.09 -20.85 -25.36
C PHE A 43 -38.70 -21.93 -26.25
N GLY A 44 -37.88 -22.72 -26.93
CA GLY A 44 -38.39 -23.78 -27.78
C GLY A 44 -37.31 -24.64 -28.41
N LEU A 45 -37.77 -25.64 -29.14
CA LEU A 45 -36.91 -26.56 -29.88
C LEU A 45 -37.05 -26.26 -31.38
N GLN A 46 -35.93 -26.14 -32.07
CA GLN A 46 -35.87 -26.01 -33.52
C GLN A 46 -35.06 -27.15 -34.12
N THR A 47 -35.52 -27.72 -35.22
CA THR A 47 -34.80 -28.67 -36.05
C THR A 47 -34.32 -27.98 -37.31
N LEU A 48 -33.05 -28.14 -37.63
CA LEU A 48 -32.45 -27.70 -38.89
C LEU A 48 -32.21 -28.92 -39.77
N CYS A 49 -32.98 -29.04 -40.85
CA CYS A 49 -32.86 -30.12 -41.83
C CYS A 49 -32.65 -29.50 -43.21
N ASN A 50 -31.51 -29.73 -43.89
CA ASN A 50 -31.25 -29.22 -45.24
C ASN A 50 -31.59 -27.72 -45.43
N ASN A 51 -31.19 -26.86 -44.48
CA ASN A 51 -31.47 -25.42 -44.42
C ASN A 51 -32.93 -25.00 -44.18
N THR A 52 -33.82 -25.94 -43.92
CA THR A 52 -35.17 -25.67 -43.42
C THR A 52 -35.17 -25.71 -41.90
N VAL A 53 -35.67 -24.65 -41.27
CA VAL A 53 -35.87 -24.56 -39.82
C VAL A 53 -37.33 -24.84 -39.52
N GLU A 54 -37.59 -25.89 -38.76
CA GLU A 54 -38.91 -26.22 -38.22
C GLU A 54 -38.85 -26.21 -36.70
N GLY A 55 -39.92 -25.82 -36.02
CA GLY A 55 -39.94 -25.80 -34.55
C GLY A 55 -41.02 -24.92 -33.97
N GLU A 56 -41.29 -25.12 -32.68
CA GLU A 56 -42.28 -24.36 -31.92
C GLU A 56 -41.57 -23.54 -30.83
N LEU A 57 -41.96 -22.28 -30.68
CA LEU A 57 -41.48 -21.38 -29.64
C LEU A 57 -42.62 -21.08 -28.65
N PHE A 58 -42.39 -21.42 -27.40
CA PHE A 58 -43.27 -21.10 -26.28
C PHE A 58 -42.96 -19.71 -25.74
N LYS A 59 -43.99 -18.87 -25.64
CA LYS A 59 -43.90 -17.52 -25.09
C LYS A 59 -44.35 -17.54 -23.62
N ILE A 60 -43.47 -17.11 -22.71
CA ILE A 60 -43.80 -16.91 -21.29
C ILE A 60 -43.74 -15.40 -20.99
N PRO A 61 -44.87 -14.75 -20.65
CA PRO A 61 -44.86 -13.38 -20.16
C PRO A 61 -44.27 -13.33 -18.74
N LEU A 62 -43.26 -12.48 -18.51
CA LEU A 62 -42.82 -12.15 -17.16
C LEU A 62 -43.43 -10.82 -16.74
N GLU A 63 -44.53 -10.91 -15.98
CA GLU A 63 -45.19 -9.72 -15.45
C GLU A 63 -44.29 -8.97 -14.47
N GLN A 64 -44.41 -7.65 -14.51
CA GLN A 64 -43.72 -6.74 -13.60
C GLN A 64 -44.78 -6.05 -12.77
N ASN A 65 -45.29 -6.77 -11.76
CA ASN A 65 -46.38 -6.35 -10.88
C ASN A 65 -46.08 -5.02 -10.21
N GLY A 66 -47.11 -4.26 -9.83
CA GLY A 66 -46.98 -2.96 -9.19
C GLY A 66 -47.26 -1.78 -10.14
N THR A 67 -47.41 -0.59 -9.55
CA THR A 67 -47.76 0.62 -10.29
C THR A 67 -46.56 1.12 -11.08
N ALA A 68 -46.78 1.57 -12.32
CA ALA A 68 -45.71 2.10 -13.16
C ALA A 68 -44.95 3.25 -12.46
N GLU A 69 -43.64 3.34 -12.68
CA GLU A 69 -42.75 4.36 -12.09
C GLU A 69 -42.59 4.33 -10.55
N THR A 70 -43.11 3.29 -9.87
CA THR A 70 -42.81 3.05 -8.44
C THR A 70 -41.53 2.25 -8.23
N GLY A 71 -41.01 1.59 -9.27
CA GLY A 71 -39.78 0.83 -9.18
C GLY A 71 -38.54 1.69 -8.96
N ALA A 72 -37.52 1.09 -8.35
CA ALA A 72 -36.23 1.74 -8.13
C ALA A 72 -35.62 2.26 -9.44
N THR A 73 -35.06 3.46 -9.41
CA THR A 73 -34.42 4.10 -10.58
C THR A 73 -32.92 4.24 -10.36
N ASN A 74 -32.16 4.37 -11.45
CA ASN A 74 -30.70 4.57 -11.42
C ASN A 74 -29.94 3.54 -10.58
N VAL A 75 -30.30 2.26 -10.70
CA VAL A 75 -29.55 1.16 -10.08
C VAL A 75 -28.14 1.14 -10.69
N SER A 76 -27.13 1.39 -9.86
CA SER A 76 -25.72 1.41 -10.25
C SER A 76 -24.89 0.76 -9.16
N CYS A 77 -23.90 -0.02 -9.57
CA CYS A 77 -23.01 -0.71 -8.65
C CYS A 77 -21.55 -0.49 -9.03
N ILE A 78 -20.69 -0.43 -8.03
CA ILE A 78 -19.24 -0.34 -8.18
C ILE A 78 -18.63 -1.49 -7.39
N CYS A 79 -17.76 -2.25 -8.04
CA CYS A 79 -17.00 -3.27 -7.35
C CYS A 79 -15.69 -2.70 -6.82
N HIS A 80 -15.50 -2.74 -5.51
CA HIS A 80 -14.33 -2.23 -4.84
C HIS A 80 -13.33 -3.37 -4.60
N ASN A 81 -12.13 -3.21 -5.15
CA ASN A 81 -11.02 -4.16 -5.03
C ASN A 81 -11.33 -5.59 -5.43
N MET A 82 -12.39 -5.80 -6.20
CA MET A 82 -12.86 -7.13 -6.57
C MET A 82 -13.28 -7.99 -5.36
N GLU A 83 -13.49 -7.37 -4.18
CA GLU A 83 -13.78 -8.07 -2.92
C GLU A 83 -15.19 -7.80 -2.41
N TRP A 84 -15.72 -6.62 -2.69
CA TRP A 84 -17.05 -6.21 -2.26
C TRP A 84 -17.67 -5.21 -3.23
N MET A 85 -18.99 -5.15 -3.23
CA MET A 85 -19.76 -4.30 -4.14
C MET A 85 -20.56 -3.28 -3.34
N ALA A 86 -20.54 -2.04 -3.80
CA ALA A 86 -21.48 -1.01 -3.37
C ALA A 86 -22.48 -0.75 -4.49
N CYS A 87 -23.76 -1.02 -4.21
CA CYS A 87 -24.86 -0.67 -5.09
C CYS A 87 -25.63 0.52 -4.53
N SER A 88 -26.13 1.37 -5.41
CA SER A 88 -27.01 2.48 -5.06
C SER A 88 -28.15 2.60 -6.06
N TRP A 89 -29.29 3.09 -5.59
CA TRP A 89 -30.47 3.37 -6.41
C TRP A 89 -31.29 4.49 -5.76
N LYS A 90 -32.20 5.07 -6.54
CA LYS A 90 -33.14 6.09 -6.09
C LYS A 90 -34.55 5.54 -6.00
N ARG A 91 -35.36 6.12 -5.10
CA ARG A 91 -36.79 5.87 -5.02
C ARG A 91 -37.47 6.10 -6.38
N GLY A 92 -38.46 5.27 -6.70
CA GLY A 92 -39.30 5.45 -7.87
C GLY A 92 -40.06 6.77 -7.81
N ARG A 93 -40.29 7.41 -8.96
CA ARG A 93 -40.93 8.73 -9.03
C ARG A 93 -42.32 8.75 -8.41
N GLN A 94 -43.09 7.68 -8.61
CA GLN A 94 -44.44 7.52 -8.10
C GLN A 94 -44.50 6.66 -6.83
N ALA A 95 -43.36 6.24 -6.30
CA ALA A 95 -43.34 5.43 -5.09
C ALA A 95 -43.69 6.28 -3.87
N PRO A 96 -44.55 5.78 -2.95
CA PRO A 96 -44.81 6.39 -1.66
C PRO A 96 -43.52 6.72 -0.89
N ARG A 97 -43.53 7.79 -0.09
CA ARG A 97 -42.32 8.28 0.63
C ARG A 97 -41.80 7.28 1.67
N ASP A 98 -42.70 6.49 2.24
CA ASP A 98 -42.45 5.41 3.20
C ASP A 98 -42.02 4.09 2.53
N THR A 99 -41.92 4.04 1.20
CA THR A 99 -41.43 2.85 0.49
C THR A 99 -40.03 2.48 0.95
N ASN A 100 -39.90 1.23 1.42
CA ASN A 100 -38.62 0.64 1.77
C ASN A 100 -38.22 -0.41 0.72
N TYR A 101 -37.10 -0.19 0.05
CA TYR A 101 -36.57 -1.14 -0.92
C TYR A 101 -35.52 -2.05 -0.30
N HIS A 102 -35.46 -3.26 -0.81
CA HIS A 102 -34.43 -4.23 -0.48
C HIS A 102 -33.79 -4.78 -1.75
N LEU A 103 -32.47 -4.96 -1.71
CA LEU A 103 -31.69 -5.53 -2.80
C LEU A 103 -31.38 -7.00 -2.52
N SER A 104 -31.60 -7.82 -3.52
CA SER A 104 -31.13 -9.20 -3.58
C SER A 104 -30.26 -9.39 -4.81
N PHE A 105 -29.27 -10.27 -4.72
CA PHE A 105 -28.33 -10.54 -5.79
C PHE A 105 -28.14 -12.04 -6.00
N TRP A 106 -27.75 -12.41 -7.21
CA TRP A 106 -27.41 -13.78 -7.58
C TRP A 106 -26.32 -13.77 -8.67
N HIS A 107 -25.41 -14.73 -8.60
CA HIS A 107 -24.43 -15.01 -9.65
C HIS A 107 -24.20 -16.53 -9.74
N ASP A 108 -23.52 -16.96 -10.80
CA ASP A 108 -23.23 -18.37 -11.13
C ASP A 108 -22.73 -19.25 -9.97
N ASN A 109 -21.83 -18.72 -9.13
CA ASN A 109 -21.28 -19.45 -7.99
C ASN A 109 -22.22 -19.53 -6.77
N LEU A 110 -23.42 -18.96 -6.84
CA LEU A 110 -24.44 -19.08 -5.79
C LEU A 110 -25.51 -20.08 -6.20
N GLU A 111 -25.79 -21.04 -5.31
CA GLU A 111 -26.92 -21.96 -5.50
C GLU A 111 -28.25 -21.20 -5.49
N GLU A 112 -28.39 -20.25 -4.57
CA GLU A 112 -29.60 -19.48 -4.33
C GLU A 112 -29.33 -17.97 -4.27
N ARG A 113 -30.40 -17.20 -4.48
CA ARG A 113 -30.37 -15.74 -4.41
C ARG A 113 -30.13 -15.28 -2.97
N GLN A 114 -29.18 -14.37 -2.79
CA GLN A 114 -28.84 -13.78 -1.50
C GLN A 114 -29.51 -12.42 -1.32
N ARG A 115 -29.87 -12.06 -0.09
CA ARG A 115 -30.38 -10.73 0.27
C ARG A 115 -29.25 -9.90 0.84
N CYS A 116 -29.11 -8.65 0.38
CA CYS A 116 -28.13 -7.74 0.95
C CYS A 116 -28.64 -7.20 2.29
N THR A 117 -27.80 -7.30 3.32
CA THR A 117 -28.15 -6.98 4.71
C THR A 117 -27.66 -5.61 5.13
N ASN A 118 -26.44 -5.22 4.70
CA ASN A 118 -25.83 -3.93 5.01
C ASN A 118 -26.36 -2.85 4.08
N HIS A 119 -27.54 -2.31 4.42
CA HIS A 119 -28.22 -1.27 3.68
C HIS A 119 -28.21 0.05 4.46
N SER A 120 -28.16 1.16 3.73
CA SER A 120 -28.29 2.51 4.26
C SER A 120 -29.19 3.35 3.37
N VAL A 121 -29.90 4.29 3.98
CA VAL A 121 -30.84 5.18 3.28
C VAL A 121 -30.48 6.62 3.64
N ASP A 122 -30.42 7.46 2.62
CA ASP A 122 -30.05 8.87 2.69
C ASP A 122 -31.02 9.67 1.82
N GLY A 123 -32.08 10.17 2.45
CA GLY A 123 -33.24 10.76 1.78
C GLY A 123 -33.92 9.77 0.83
N ASP A 124 -33.78 10.01 -0.47
CA ASP A 124 -34.37 9.20 -1.53
C ASP A 124 -33.37 8.21 -2.15
N THR A 125 -32.13 8.19 -1.63
CA THR A 125 -31.05 7.32 -2.13
C THR A 125 -30.87 6.15 -1.18
N PHE A 126 -30.98 4.95 -1.75
CA PHE A 126 -30.74 3.68 -1.06
C PHE A 126 -29.38 3.16 -1.49
N ARG A 127 -28.65 2.56 -0.54
CA ARG A 127 -27.35 1.95 -0.79
C ARG A 127 -27.31 0.59 -0.13
N CYS A 128 -26.61 -0.35 -0.76
CA CYS A 128 -26.35 -1.66 -0.17
C CYS A 128 -24.93 -2.12 -0.48
N VAL A 129 -24.29 -2.69 0.53
CA VAL A 129 -22.91 -3.18 0.44
C VAL A 129 -22.88 -4.67 0.78
N PHE A 130 -22.21 -5.47 -0.04
CA PHE A 130 -22.07 -6.91 0.20
C PHE A 130 -20.74 -7.44 -0.34
N PRO A 131 -20.17 -8.47 0.31
CA PRO A 131 -18.96 -9.13 -0.19
C PRO A 131 -19.26 -9.90 -1.46
N ILE A 132 -18.40 -9.78 -2.46
CA ILE A 132 -18.49 -10.52 -3.72
C ILE A 132 -17.14 -10.49 -4.44
N ASN A 133 -16.74 -11.63 -4.98
CA ASN A 133 -15.58 -11.68 -5.85
C ASN A 133 -15.97 -11.27 -7.28
N CYS A 134 -15.55 -10.09 -7.72
CA CYS A 134 -15.83 -9.59 -9.07
C CYS A 134 -14.79 -10.02 -10.12
N SER A 135 -13.80 -10.83 -9.73
CA SER A 135 -12.77 -11.35 -10.62
C SER A 135 -13.35 -12.15 -11.78
N GLY A 136 -13.03 -11.78 -13.02
CA GLY A 136 -13.44 -12.51 -14.22
C GLY A 136 -14.82 -12.08 -14.73
N GLU A 137 -15.19 -12.60 -15.90
CA GLU A 137 -16.42 -12.19 -16.60
C GLU A 137 -17.67 -12.81 -15.95
N ARG A 138 -18.05 -12.30 -14.77
CA ARG A 138 -19.24 -12.72 -14.04
C ARG A 138 -20.44 -11.87 -14.42
N THR A 139 -21.55 -12.55 -14.71
CA THR A 139 -22.85 -11.89 -14.81
C THR A 139 -23.51 -11.90 -13.43
N LEU A 140 -23.81 -10.72 -12.92
CA LEU A 140 -24.52 -10.50 -11.68
C LEU A 140 -25.97 -10.13 -11.99
N VAL A 141 -26.89 -10.74 -11.26
CA VAL A 141 -28.32 -10.47 -11.34
C VAL A 141 -28.72 -9.73 -10.08
N LEU A 142 -29.18 -8.50 -10.23
CA LEU A 142 -29.67 -7.67 -9.13
C LEU A 142 -31.19 -7.60 -9.19
N SER A 143 -31.83 -7.66 -8.04
CA SER A 143 -33.27 -7.50 -7.89
C SER A 143 -33.55 -6.54 -6.75
N VAL A 144 -34.17 -5.41 -7.06
CA VAL A 144 -34.62 -4.42 -6.08
C VAL A 144 -36.15 -4.54 -5.97
N ARG A 145 -36.62 -4.84 -4.76
CA ARG A 145 -38.05 -5.06 -4.48
C ARG A 145 -38.46 -4.30 -3.23
N SER A 146 -39.76 -4.14 -3.03
CA SER A 146 -40.37 -3.73 -1.76
C SER A 146 -41.17 -4.90 -1.21
N ASP A 147 -41.56 -4.81 0.06
CA ASP A 147 -42.48 -5.77 0.67
C ASP A 147 -43.95 -5.48 0.27
N SER A 148 -44.23 -4.30 -0.31
CA SER A 148 -45.53 -3.95 -0.90
C SER A 148 -45.62 -4.41 -2.36
N GLU A 149 -46.71 -5.08 -2.70
CA GLU A 149 -47.02 -5.55 -4.07
C GLU A 149 -47.33 -4.42 -5.05
N ASP A 150 -47.70 -3.23 -4.53
CA ASP A 150 -47.96 -2.04 -5.35
C ASP A 150 -46.68 -1.43 -5.91
N ILE A 151 -45.52 -1.84 -5.41
CA ILE A 151 -44.21 -1.33 -5.81
C ILE A 151 -43.59 -2.24 -6.86
N GLN A 152 -43.25 -1.63 -7.99
CA GLN A 152 -42.73 -2.34 -9.13
C GLN A 152 -41.32 -2.92 -8.86
N PRO A 153 -41.11 -4.25 -9.00
CA PRO A 153 -39.81 -4.86 -8.82
C PRO A 153 -38.90 -4.52 -10.00
N VAL A 154 -37.62 -4.27 -9.74
CA VAL A 154 -36.64 -3.94 -10.77
C VAL A 154 -35.55 -5.00 -10.78
N CYS A 155 -35.31 -5.61 -11.94
CA CYS A 155 -34.25 -6.58 -12.15
C CYS A 155 -33.23 -6.06 -13.16
N VAL A 156 -31.94 -6.10 -12.80
CA VAL A 156 -30.84 -5.64 -13.64
C VAL A 156 -29.85 -6.79 -13.84
N LEU A 157 -29.50 -7.05 -15.09
CA LEU A 157 -28.40 -7.91 -15.48
C LEU A 157 -27.19 -7.02 -15.70
N THR A 158 -26.13 -7.24 -14.93
CA THR A 158 -24.92 -6.44 -14.96
C THR A 158 -23.70 -7.34 -15.00
N LYS A 159 -22.63 -6.88 -15.64
CA LYS A 159 -21.35 -7.56 -15.70
C LYS A 159 -20.22 -6.55 -15.58
N GLU A 160 -19.00 -7.03 -15.43
CA GLU A 160 -17.84 -6.14 -15.43
C GLU A 160 -17.67 -5.46 -16.79
N GLY A 161 -17.55 -4.13 -16.79
CA GLY A 161 -17.38 -3.36 -18.02
C GLY A 161 -17.71 -1.88 -17.88
N THR A 162 -17.84 -1.22 -19.02
CA THR A 162 -18.16 0.21 -19.13
C THR A 162 -19.48 0.48 -19.84
N GLY A 163 -20.26 -0.56 -20.13
CA GLY A 163 -21.59 -0.44 -20.70
C GLY A 163 -22.58 0.21 -19.74
N LYS A 164 -23.74 0.64 -20.27
CA LYS A 164 -24.78 1.37 -19.52
C LYS A 164 -25.24 0.66 -18.23
N TYR A 165 -25.23 -0.66 -18.23
CA TYR A 165 -25.64 -1.48 -17.09
C TYR A 165 -24.49 -2.29 -16.50
N ASP A 166 -23.25 -2.05 -16.92
CA ASP A 166 -22.08 -2.75 -16.40
C ASP A 166 -21.62 -2.10 -15.10
N TYR A 167 -20.98 -2.88 -14.22
CA TYR A 167 -20.32 -2.36 -13.04
C TYR A 167 -18.83 -2.12 -13.33
N PRO A 168 -18.27 -0.95 -12.98
CA PRO A 168 -16.84 -0.73 -13.04
C PRO A 168 -16.15 -1.27 -11.78
N ILE A 169 -14.84 -1.55 -11.92
CA ILE A 169 -13.97 -1.87 -10.79
C ILE A 169 -13.27 -0.60 -10.31
N LYS A 170 -13.26 -0.38 -8.99
CA LYS A 170 -12.49 0.68 -8.31
C LYS A 170 -11.48 0.04 -7.37
N LEU A 171 -10.19 0.25 -7.65
CA LEU A 171 -9.09 -0.26 -6.81
C LEU A 171 -8.86 0.62 -5.57
N HIS A 172 -8.16 0.07 -4.59
CA HIS A 172 -7.62 0.77 -3.45
C HIS A 172 -6.46 1.65 -3.90
N PRO A 173 -6.27 2.80 -3.23
CA PRO A 173 -5.07 3.59 -3.43
C PRO A 173 -3.82 2.74 -3.14
N PRO A 174 -2.73 2.92 -3.91
CA PRO A 174 -1.43 2.33 -3.60
C PRO A 174 -0.99 2.68 -2.17
N THR A 175 -0.27 1.74 -1.55
CA THR A 175 0.18 1.86 -0.16
C THR A 175 1.69 1.76 -0.05
N ASN A 176 2.25 2.12 1.11
CA ASN A 176 3.69 2.05 1.39
C ASN A 176 4.55 2.77 0.35
N LEU A 177 4.20 4.03 0.04
CA LEU A 177 5.01 4.88 -0.80
C LEU A 177 6.36 5.14 -0.12
N LYS A 178 7.45 4.87 -0.84
CA LYS A 178 8.82 5.06 -0.38
C LYS A 178 9.63 5.76 -1.43
N VAL A 179 10.39 6.75 -0.99
CA VAL A 179 11.37 7.47 -1.79
C VAL A 179 12.76 6.98 -1.38
N GLU A 180 13.53 6.48 -2.35
CA GLU A 180 14.85 5.90 -2.12
C GLU A 180 15.89 6.47 -3.10
N TRP A 181 17.11 6.72 -2.61
CA TRP A 181 18.24 7.09 -3.44
C TRP A 181 19.07 5.85 -3.83
N VAL A 182 19.07 5.49 -5.11
CA VAL A 182 19.89 4.40 -5.67
C VAL A 182 20.60 4.91 -6.92
N GLY A 183 21.51 5.88 -6.73
CA GLY A 183 22.15 6.63 -7.82
C GLY A 183 21.25 7.70 -8.46
N THR A 184 19.96 7.40 -8.60
CA THR A 184 18.87 8.32 -8.92
C THR A 184 17.77 8.17 -7.87
N LEU A 185 16.94 9.21 -7.69
CA LEU A 185 15.79 9.14 -6.80
C LEU A 185 14.69 8.26 -7.41
N TYR A 186 14.16 7.31 -6.65
CA TYR A 186 13.07 6.43 -7.06
C TYR A 186 11.89 6.57 -6.11
N LEU A 187 10.68 6.57 -6.67
CA LEU A 187 9.44 6.36 -5.95
C LEU A 187 8.98 4.92 -6.15
N SER A 188 8.70 4.23 -5.05
CA SER A 188 8.18 2.86 -5.05
C SER A 188 6.93 2.74 -4.19
N TRP A 189 6.05 1.79 -4.51
CA TRP A 189 4.84 1.50 -3.74
C TRP A 189 4.49 0.02 -3.78
N ASN A 190 3.59 -0.40 -2.89
CA ASN A 190 2.97 -1.72 -2.97
C ASN A 190 1.85 -1.71 -4.00
N ALA A 191 1.81 -2.73 -4.85
CA ALA A 191 0.76 -2.91 -5.84
C ALA A 191 -0.63 -2.94 -5.16
N SER A 192 -1.61 -2.29 -5.79
CA SER A 192 -2.99 -2.26 -5.27
C SER A 192 -3.66 -3.63 -5.35
N SER A 193 -3.16 -4.54 -6.19
CA SER A 193 -3.66 -5.89 -6.34
C SER A 193 -2.62 -6.79 -7.00
N SER A 194 -2.80 -8.11 -6.94
CA SER A 194 -1.93 -9.11 -7.59
C SER A 194 -2.24 -9.32 -9.08
N TRP A 195 -3.01 -8.43 -9.68
CA TRP A 195 -3.47 -8.53 -11.06
C TRP A 195 -2.54 -7.77 -12.00
N ASN A 196 -2.49 -8.23 -13.26
CA ASN A 196 -1.79 -7.54 -14.33
C ASN A 196 -2.70 -6.53 -15.03
N GLY A 197 -2.09 -5.58 -15.74
CA GLY A 197 -2.78 -4.49 -16.42
C GLY A 197 -3.19 -3.36 -15.48
N ILE A 198 -2.59 -3.22 -14.31
CA ILE A 198 -2.88 -2.09 -13.40
C ILE A 198 -2.07 -0.89 -13.85
N CYS A 199 -2.76 0.23 -14.05
CA CYS A 199 -2.17 1.49 -14.45
C CYS A 199 -2.02 2.42 -13.26
N TYR A 200 -0.78 2.81 -12.97
CA TYR A 200 -0.46 3.73 -11.89
C TYR A 200 -0.18 5.12 -12.45
N GLN A 201 -0.77 6.14 -11.82
CA GLN A 201 -0.50 7.53 -12.14
C GLN A 201 0.15 8.22 -10.95
N VAL A 202 1.28 8.87 -11.20
CA VAL A 202 2.05 9.61 -10.20
C VAL A 202 1.78 11.10 -10.34
N GLU A 203 1.58 11.75 -9.20
CA GLU A 203 1.47 13.20 -9.08
C GLU A 203 2.63 13.74 -8.25
N THR A 204 3.26 14.80 -8.74
CA THR A 204 4.34 15.53 -8.06
C THR A 204 3.95 17.00 -7.95
N ASN A 205 3.76 17.51 -6.73
CA ASN A 205 3.34 18.91 -6.47
C ASN A 205 2.10 19.36 -7.27
N GLY A 206 1.12 18.46 -7.46
CA GLY A 206 -0.09 18.73 -8.25
C GLY A 206 0.06 18.53 -9.77
N ILE A 207 1.26 18.19 -10.26
CA ILE A 207 1.49 17.87 -11.67
C ILE A 207 1.41 16.35 -11.85
N THR A 208 0.46 15.90 -12.65
CA THR A 208 0.28 14.48 -12.97
C THR A 208 1.14 14.05 -14.15
N LYS A 209 1.80 12.90 -14.02
CA LYS A 209 2.55 12.25 -15.10
C LYS A 209 1.66 11.29 -15.89
N GLU A 210 2.15 10.83 -17.03
CA GLU A 210 1.51 9.77 -17.79
C GLU A 210 1.45 8.47 -16.96
N PRO A 211 0.36 7.69 -17.07
CA PRO A 211 0.21 6.46 -16.32
C PRO A 211 1.12 5.36 -16.88
N ILE A 212 1.58 4.48 -15.98
CA ILE A 212 2.50 3.39 -16.29
C ILE A 212 1.83 2.08 -15.89
N GLU A 213 1.91 1.08 -16.78
CA GLU A 213 1.30 -0.24 -16.61
C GLU A 213 2.23 -1.16 -15.81
N ASP A 214 1.68 -1.78 -14.76
CA ASP A 214 2.28 -2.80 -13.89
C ASP A 214 3.62 -2.45 -13.20
N ASP A 215 4.19 -1.28 -13.48
CA ASP A 215 5.38 -0.79 -12.80
C ASP A 215 5.02 -0.20 -11.43
N THR A 216 5.76 -0.62 -10.41
CA THR A 216 5.60 -0.16 -9.02
C THR A 216 6.79 0.66 -8.55
N ARG A 217 7.78 0.93 -9.42
CA ARG A 217 8.97 1.71 -9.10
C ARG A 217 9.35 2.62 -10.26
N VAL A 218 9.25 3.93 -10.07
CA VAL A 218 9.54 4.91 -11.12
C VAL A 218 10.65 5.86 -10.73
N PRO A 219 11.52 6.27 -11.68
CA PRO A 219 12.51 7.31 -11.41
C PRO A 219 11.80 8.65 -11.23
N LEU A 220 12.28 9.42 -10.24
CA LEU A 220 11.86 10.79 -9.99
C LEU A 220 12.93 11.76 -10.49
N ASN A 221 12.49 12.83 -11.13
CA ASN A 221 13.30 14.00 -11.42
C ASN A 221 12.66 15.17 -10.67
N LEU A 222 13.15 15.44 -9.47
CA LEU A 222 12.67 16.51 -8.60
C LEU A 222 13.61 17.71 -8.70
N GLU A 223 13.06 18.90 -8.45
CA GLU A 223 13.87 20.11 -8.46
C GLU A 223 14.71 20.17 -7.18
N PRO A 224 16.02 20.45 -7.29
CA PRO A 224 16.88 20.38 -6.13
C PRO A 224 16.55 21.49 -5.12
N LYS A 225 16.84 21.22 -3.84
CA LYS A 225 16.65 22.15 -2.70
C LYS A 225 15.21 22.61 -2.48
N LYS A 226 14.24 21.81 -2.92
CA LYS A 226 12.81 22.09 -2.74
C LYS A 226 12.12 20.95 -2.02
N TYR A 227 11.01 21.31 -1.39
CA TYR A 227 10.08 20.38 -0.79
C TYR A 227 9.10 19.87 -1.85
N HIS A 228 8.90 18.56 -1.90
CA HIS A 228 8.03 17.90 -2.86
C HIS A 228 7.02 16.99 -2.17
N ILE A 229 5.77 17.03 -2.62
CA ILE A 229 4.70 16.10 -2.24
C ILE A 229 4.42 15.17 -3.41
N LEU A 230 4.39 13.87 -3.11
CA LEU A 230 4.19 12.78 -4.05
C LEU A 230 2.91 12.02 -3.69
N ARG A 231 2.08 11.73 -4.70
CA ARG A 231 0.88 10.90 -4.56
C ARG A 231 0.80 9.94 -5.74
N VAL A 232 0.24 8.75 -5.50
CA VAL A 232 0.02 7.73 -6.54
C VAL A 232 -1.42 7.25 -6.48
N ARG A 233 -2.04 7.01 -7.63
CA ARG A 233 -3.35 6.35 -7.75
C ARG A 233 -3.30 5.24 -8.79
N ALA A 234 -4.25 4.32 -8.72
CA ALA A 234 -4.31 3.15 -9.59
C ALA A 234 -5.65 3.07 -10.33
N VAL A 235 -5.65 2.49 -11.52
CA VAL A 235 -6.85 2.08 -12.26
C VAL A 235 -6.59 0.76 -12.94
N LEU A 236 -7.64 -0.06 -13.11
CA LEU A 236 -7.54 -1.26 -13.92
C LEU A 236 -7.52 -0.87 -15.40
N GLY A 237 -6.44 -1.17 -16.09
CA GLY A 237 -6.26 -1.00 -17.53
C GLY A 237 -6.61 -2.27 -18.30
N LYS A 238 -6.64 -2.16 -19.62
CA LYS A 238 -6.62 -3.33 -20.50
C LYS A 238 -5.18 -3.83 -20.61
N ILE A 239 -4.99 -5.14 -20.42
CA ILE A 239 -3.67 -5.78 -20.46
C ILE A 239 -2.96 -5.46 -21.79
N ALA A 240 -1.69 -5.06 -21.69
CA ALA A 240 -0.80 -4.72 -22.80
C ALA A 240 -1.28 -3.53 -23.64
N SER A 241 -2.11 -2.64 -23.08
CA SER A 241 -2.56 -1.42 -23.76
C SER A 241 -1.65 -0.22 -23.51
N GLY A 242 -0.70 -0.31 -22.58
CA GLY A 242 0.13 0.81 -22.13
C GLY A 242 -0.72 1.91 -21.51
N CYS A 243 -1.75 1.53 -20.75
CA CYS A 243 -2.68 2.45 -20.07
C CYS A 243 -3.49 3.39 -20.97
N LYS A 244 -3.56 3.13 -22.29
CA LYS A 244 -4.38 3.91 -23.23
C LYS A 244 -5.87 3.58 -23.11
N GLU A 245 -6.19 2.34 -22.76
CA GLU A 245 -7.55 1.87 -22.54
C GLU A 245 -7.72 1.48 -21.07
N VAL A 246 -8.63 2.18 -20.37
CA VAL A 246 -8.96 1.89 -18.96
C VAL A 246 -10.26 1.11 -18.84
N ARG A 247 -10.27 0.13 -17.94
CA ARG A 247 -11.38 -0.79 -17.63
C ARG A 247 -11.82 -0.63 -16.17
N GLY A 248 -12.13 0.60 -15.76
CA GLY A 248 -12.58 0.86 -14.40
C GLY A 248 -12.52 2.32 -14.00
N LEU A 249 -12.62 2.54 -12.68
CA LEU A 249 -12.51 3.84 -12.06
C LEU A 249 -11.14 4.00 -11.40
N TRP A 250 -10.60 5.22 -11.50
CA TRP A 250 -9.43 5.59 -10.71
C TRP A 250 -9.70 5.42 -9.21
N SER A 251 -8.71 4.87 -8.52
CA SER A 251 -8.67 4.86 -7.07
C SER A 251 -8.61 6.30 -6.54
N GLU A 252 -8.85 6.43 -5.24
CA GLU A 252 -8.41 7.63 -4.54
C GLU A 252 -6.89 7.77 -4.65
N TRP A 253 -6.38 8.98 -4.42
CA TRP A 253 -4.95 9.20 -4.24
C TRP A 253 -4.46 8.51 -2.97
N SER A 254 -3.23 7.99 -3.02
CA SER A 254 -2.54 7.51 -1.85
C SER A 254 -2.38 8.61 -0.80
N LYS A 255 -2.05 8.19 0.43
CA LYS A 255 -1.51 9.13 1.41
C LYS A 255 -0.28 9.83 0.81
N PRO A 256 -0.15 11.15 0.98
CA PRO A 256 0.98 11.88 0.45
C PRO A 256 2.27 11.42 1.14
N THR A 257 3.34 11.34 0.36
CA THR A 257 4.70 11.16 0.85
C THR A 257 5.51 12.37 0.42
N ASP A 258 6.29 12.90 1.33
CA ASP A 258 7.14 14.06 1.10
C ASP A 258 8.60 13.67 0.88
N TRP A 259 9.30 14.56 0.17
CA TRP A 259 10.74 14.54 0.01
C TRP A 259 11.26 15.96 0.18
N ASP A 260 12.13 16.17 1.16
CA ASP A 260 12.79 17.45 1.41
C ASP A 260 14.31 17.30 1.37
N GLU A 261 14.90 17.65 0.23
CA GLU A 261 16.36 17.60 0.07
C GLU A 261 17.08 18.61 0.99
N ARG A 262 16.38 19.64 1.49
CA ARG A 262 17.00 20.64 2.37
C ARG A 262 17.45 20.03 3.68
N GLU A 263 16.73 19.02 4.19
CA GLU A 263 17.06 18.36 5.45
C GLU A 263 18.40 17.61 5.38
N GLU A 264 18.74 17.01 4.24
CA GLU A 264 20.02 16.31 4.07
C GLU A 264 21.21 17.28 4.09
N PHE A 265 21.08 18.44 3.43
CA PHE A 265 22.12 19.45 3.46
C PHE A 265 22.27 20.04 4.87
N GLU A 266 21.18 20.38 5.55
CA GLU A 266 21.23 20.91 6.91
C GLU A 266 21.92 19.93 7.88
N ALA A 267 21.60 18.62 7.80
CA ALA A 267 22.24 17.60 8.62
C ALA A 267 23.76 17.53 8.41
N LEU A 268 24.23 17.55 7.15
CA LEU A 268 25.66 17.55 6.83
C LEU A 268 26.36 18.83 7.30
N HIS A 269 25.70 19.99 7.14
CA HIS A 269 26.26 21.27 7.62
C HIS A 269 26.39 21.27 9.14
N ILE A 270 25.39 20.77 9.88
CA ILE A 270 25.44 20.65 11.34
C ILE A 270 26.56 19.70 11.78
N ILE A 271 26.69 18.53 11.15
CA ILE A 271 27.77 17.56 11.45
C ILE A 271 29.14 18.21 11.20
N LEU A 272 29.31 18.89 10.07
CA LEU A 272 30.57 19.57 9.74
C LEU A 272 30.88 20.69 10.74
N PHE A 273 29.87 21.49 11.11
CA PHE A 273 30.00 22.58 12.07
C PHE A 273 30.40 22.12 13.47
N ILE A 274 30.01 20.91 13.89
CA ILE A 274 30.41 20.31 15.17
C ILE A 274 31.80 19.66 15.08
N THR A 275 32.09 18.96 13.98
CA THR A 275 33.34 18.19 13.83
C THR A 275 34.58 19.07 13.63
N ILE A 276 34.51 20.16 12.87
CA ILE A 276 35.64 21.08 12.65
C ILE A 276 36.20 21.66 13.97
N PRO A 277 35.41 22.32 14.84
CA PRO A 277 35.92 22.90 16.08
C PRO A 277 36.39 21.81 17.06
N LEU A 278 35.75 20.65 17.09
CA LEU A 278 36.19 19.51 17.90
C LEU A 278 37.59 19.02 17.47
N CYS A 279 37.80 18.83 16.16
CA CYS A 279 39.11 18.46 15.61
C CYS A 279 40.16 19.52 15.92
N ALA A 280 39.83 20.81 15.77
CA ALA A 280 40.74 21.91 16.11
C ALA A 280 41.11 21.93 17.61
N ALA A 281 40.15 21.69 18.51
CA ALA A 281 40.39 21.59 19.94
C ALA A 281 41.32 20.41 20.29
N VAL A 282 41.12 19.25 19.66
CA VAL A 282 42.00 18.09 19.87
C VAL A 282 43.43 18.37 19.36
N LEU A 283 43.56 18.95 18.17
CA LEU A 283 44.87 19.30 17.60
C LEU A 283 45.62 20.33 18.45
N THR A 284 44.92 21.34 18.97
CA THR A 284 45.52 22.35 19.85
C THR A 284 45.98 21.74 21.17
N ILE A 285 45.21 20.83 21.77
CA ILE A 285 45.63 20.10 22.98
C ILE A 285 46.89 19.27 22.70
N ILE A 286 46.93 18.52 21.59
CA ILE A 286 48.11 17.72 21.20
C ILE A 286 49.33 18.63 21.03
N LEU A 287 49.18 19.78 20.36
CA LEU A 287 50.25 20.74 20.17
C LEU A 287 50.76 21.30 21.49
N LEU A 288 49.86 21.66 22.42
CA LEU A 288 50.23 22.15 23.75
C LEU A 288 50.98 21.09 24.56
N VAL A 289 50.55 19.81 24.50
CA VAL A 289 51.26 18.69 25.14
C VAL A 289 52.66 18.51 24.53
N TYR A 290 52.77 18.61 23.20
CA TYR A 290 54.05 18.50 22.50
C TYR A 290 55.01 19.64 22.88
N LEU A 291 54.53 20.89 22.88
CA LEU A 291 55.31 22.06 23.29
C LEU A 291 55.73 21.96 24.76
N LYS A 292 54.84 21.53 25.65
CA LYS A 292 55.17 21.29 27.06
C LYS A 292 56.25 20.21 27.22
N ARG A 293 56.17 19.12 26.43
CA ARG A 293 57.17 18.05 26.42
C ARG A 293 58.53 18.55 25.93
N ILE A 294 58.56 19.40 24.89
CA ILE A 294 59.80 20.05 24.41
C ILE A 294 60.36 21.00 25.46
N GLN A 295 59.53 21.81 26.11
CA GLN A 295 59.97 22.75 27.14
C GLN A 295 60.64 22.01 28.31
N LEU A 296 60.11 20.86 28.73
CA LEU A 296 60.72 19.98 29.73
C LEU A 296 62.03 19.33 29.27
N LEU A 297 62.21 19.12 27.96
CA LEU A 297 63.44 18.58 27.37
C LEU A 297 64.56 19.61 27.25
N ILE A 298 64.23 20.87 26.95
CA ILE A 298 65.21 21.96 26.76
C ILE A 298 65.61 22.61 28.09
N PHE A 299 64.69 22.70 29.05
CA PHE A 299 64.96 23.19 30.41
C PHE A 299 64.76 22.05 31.42
N PRO A 300 65.79 21.23 31.69
CA PRO A 300 65.71 20.28 32.81
C PRO A 300 65.46 21.06 34.10
N ILE A 301 64.72 20.45 35.03
CA ILE A 301 64.45 20.99 36.37
C ILE A 301 65.77 21.51 36.95
N ILE A 302 65.87 22.82 37.17
CA ILE A 302 67.03 23.44 37.81
C ILE A 302 67.15 22.79 39.20
N PRO A 303 68.21 22.02 39.47
CA PRO A 303 68.38 21.42 40.79
C PRO A 303 68.49 22.54 41.81
N ASP A 304 67.77 22.35 42.92
CA ASP A 304 67.67 23.27 44.05
C ASP A 304 69.06 23.88 44.38
N PRO A 305 69.24 25.21 44.22
CA PRO A 305 70.56 25.84 44.32
C PRO A 305 71.20 25.64 45.69
N GLU A 306 70.41 25.46 46.75
CA GLU A 306 70.90 25.20 48.10
C GLU A 306 71.69 23.88 48.18
N LYS A 307 71.23 22.83 47.48
CA LYS A 307 71.88 21.51 47.49
C LYS A 307 73.13 21.46 46.63
N VAL A 308 73.16 22.24 45.54
CA VAL A 308 74.32 22.34 44.65
C VAL A 308 75.44 23.16 45.29
N LEU A 309 75.12 24.28 45.93
CA LEU A 309 76.10 25.09 46.66
C LEU A 309 76.74 24.30 47.81
N LYS A 310 75.92 23.58 48.58
CA LYS A 310 76.40 22.83 49.75
C LYS A 310 77.41 21.75 49.38
N ARG A 311 77.19 21.03 48.27
CA ARG A 311 78.17 20.07 47.72
C ARG A 311 79.48 20.72 47.26
N MET A 312 79.42 21.88 46.59
CA MET A 312 80.63 22.57 46.14
C MET A 312 81.50 23.12 47.29
N PHE A 313 80.90 23.43 48.45
CA PHE A 313 81.61 23.91 49.64
C PHE A 313 81.99 22.81 50.65
N GLU A 314 81.56 21.57 50.42
CA GLU A 314 82.02 20.38 51.15
C GLU A 314 83.29 19.79 50.52
N ASP A 315 83.39 19.73 49.18
CA ASP A 315 84.58 19.22 48.46
C ASP A 315 85.86 20.04 48.69
N GLN A 316 85.75 21.34 49.00
CA GLN A 316 86.92 22.21 49.24
C GLN A 316 87.53 22.04 50.64
N ARG A 317 86.91 21.27 51.53
CA ARG A 317 87.28 21.23 52.96
C ARG A 317 88.15 20.02 53.35
N GLU A 318 88.36 19.04 52.47
CA GLU A 318 89.05 17.79 52.81
C GLU A 318 90.57 17.76 52.52
N GLU A 319 91.19 18.78 51.94
CA GLU A 319 92.60 18.69 51.47
C GLU A 319 93.68 19.38 52.33
N TYR A 320 93.37 19.83 53.56
CA TYR A 320 94.39 20.34 54.48
C TYR A 320 94.28 19.71 55.87
N LEU A 321 95.03 18.63 56.10
CA LEU A 321 95.36 18.12 57.43
C LEU A 321 96.82 18.46 57.77
N PRO A 322 97.09 19.13 58.91
CA PRO A 322 98.33 18.95 59.65
C PRO A 322 98.15 17.85 60.70
N PHE A 323 99.12 16.94 60.72
CA PHE A 323 99.29 15.87 61.69
C PHE A 323 99.69 16.44 63.06
N GLU A 324 99.00 16.05 64.13
CA GLU A 324 99.63 15.65 65.41
C GLU A 324 98.56 15.14 66.39
N TYR A 325 98.85 14.02 67.07
CA TYR A 325 98.96 13.90 68.54
C TYR A 325 99.40 12.47 68.86
N PRO A 326 100.22 12.29 69.92
CA PRO A 326 100.04 11.09 70.71
C PRO A 326 100.00 11.42 72.21
N SER A 327 98.98 10.92 72.91
CA SER A 327 99.12 10.10 74.12
C SER A 327 97.77 9.87 74.82
N GLU A 328 97.58 8.61 75.19
CA GLU A 328 96.49 8.02 75.96
C GLU A 328 96.45 8.50 77.41
N PHE A 329 95.28 8.50 78.05
CA PHE A 329 95.17 8.18 79.49
C PHE A 329 93.84 7.47 79.85
N ILE A 330 93.93 6.14 80.06
CA ILE A 330 93.51 5.34 81.24
C ILE A 330 92.04 5.41 81.77
N LYS A 331 91.32 4.27 81.62
CA LYS A 331 90.59 3.37 82.60
C LYS A 331 90.01 3.95 83.93
N PRO A 332 89.17 3.21 84.71
CA PRO A 332 88.20 2.14 84.43
C PRO A 332 86.85 2.22 85.24
N ASN A 333 85.92 1.34 84.88
CA ASN A 333 84.79 0.72 85.60
C ASN A 333 84.55 1.00 87.11
N THR A 334 83.27 1.11 87.50
CA THR A 334 82.75 0.53 88.77
C THR A 334 81.22 0.30 88.66
N ILE A 335 80.79 -0.94 88.38
CA ILE A 335 80.16 -1.95 89.28
C ILE A 335 78.73 -1.61 89.71
N LYS A 336 77.80 -2.50 89.38
CA LYS A 336 76.42 -2.56 89.87
C LYS A 336 76.12 -4.02 90.22
N THR A 337 75.87 -4.28 91.49
CA THR A 337 75.21 -5.49 92.04
C THR A 337 73.75 -5.09 92.30
N ASP A 338 72.70 -5.90 92.14
CA ASP A 338 72.65 -7.35 92.10
C ASP A 338 71.21 -7.84 91.83
N TYR A 339 71.11 -9.07 91.31
CA TYR A 339 70.00 -10.06 91.26
C TYR A 339 68.65 -9.71 90.54
N LYS A 340 68.22 -10.46 89.48
CA LYS A 340 67.64 -11.84 89.38
C LYS A 340 66.20 -11.90 89.94
N MET A 341 65.23 -12.66 89.45
CA MET A 341 65.09 -13.76 88.49
C MET A 341 63.58 -13.94 88.26
N SER A 342 63.15 -14.38 87.07
CA SER A 342 61.76 -14.72 86.72
C SER A 342 60.75 -13.58 86.60
#